data_AF-A0A957SQC4-F1
#
_entry.id   AF-A0A957SQC4-F1
#
_cell.length_a   1.000
_cell.length_b   1.000
_cell.length_c   1.000
_cell.angle_alpha   90.00
_cell.angle_beta   90.00
_cell.angle_gamma   90.00
#
_symmetry.space_group_name_H-M   'P 1'
#
loop_
_entity.id
_entity.type
_entity.pdbx_description
1 polymer ?
#
loop_
_entity_poly.entity_id
_entity_poly.type
_entity_poly.pdbx_seq_one_letter_code
_entity_poly.pdbx_strand_id
1 'polypeptide(L)'
;MSPSIIDISREFFEQIVKPILAEHFPAETAQTAFGVFGLGSEALGMDDEYSRDHHFGLRIDAIMPETVFAQKRESIAETLAAHLPESFQGYSLRHGHVAGAGLAPDTLPAFLKRSIGLTRAPQSYAEWLSCPEEDIVHVINGEVWHDPLGEFSAVRQTFLNYYPEPVRLRRIAHWCRYFSGMGTYALKRAILRNNDYYASTRFALALRLGIQLAFLLDKQ
;
A
#
# COMPACT_ATOMS: atom_id res chain seq x y z
N MET A 1 24.73 6.18 1.26
CA MET A 1 23.44 6.39 1.94
C MET A 1 23.29 5.28 2.96
N SER A 2 22.75 5.56 4.14
CA SER A 2 22.38 4.51 5.09
C SER A 2 21.27 3.65 4.47
N PRO A 3 21.23 2.33 4.73
CA PRO A 3 20.16 1.47 4.22
C PRO A 3 18.79 1.94 4.74
N SER A 4 17.77 1.87 3.90
CA SER A 4 16.38 2.17 4.28
C SER A 4 15.80 1.06 5.16
N ILE A 5 14.67 1.30 5.86
CA ILE A 5 14.05 0.23 6.64
C ILE A 5 13.53 -0.91 5.75
N ILE A 6 13.18 -0.65 4.49
CA ILE A 6 12.83 -1.69 3.51
C ILE A 6 14.03 -2.60 3.28
N ASP A 7 15.22 -2.02 3.05
CA ASP A 7 16.45 -2.79 2.82
C ASP A 7 16.75 -3.70 4.01
N ILE A 8 16.68 -3.15 5.23
CA ILE A 8 16.94 -3.91 6.46
C ILE A 8 15.86 -4.97 6.68
N SER A 9 14.60 -4.69 6.36
CA SER A 9 13.50 -5.65 6.46
C SER A 9 13.65 -6.79 5.44
N ARG A 10 14.13 -6.50 4.23
CA ARG A 10 14.46 -7.51 3.21
C ARG A 10 15.58 -8.42 3.69
N GLU A 11 16.66 -7.85 4.21
CA GLU A 11 17.77 -8.63 4.75
C GLU A 11 17.34 -9.50 5.93
N PHE A 12 16.50 -8.96 6.83
CA PHE A 12 15.92 -9.71 7.93
C PHE A 12 15.05 -10.88 7.42
N PHE A 13 14.24 -10.64 6.39
CA PHE A 13 13.45 -11.69 5.76
C PHE A 13 14.33 -12.78 5.16
N GLU A 14 15.34 -12.42 4.38
CA GLU A 14 16.19 -13.38 3.66
C GLU A 14 17.10 -14.18 4.58
N GLN A 15 17.67 -13.55 5.61
CA GLN A 15 18.67 -14.18 6.48
C GLN A 15 18.05 -14.96 7.64
N ILE A 16 16.89 -14.52 8.14
CA ILE A 16 16.30 -15.07 9.38
C ILE A 16 14.93 -15.70 9.12
N VAL A 17 13.96 -14.92 8.65
CA VAL A 17 12.56 -15.37 8.61
C VAL A 17 12.33 -16.45 7.56
N LYS A 18 12.79 -16.24 6.32
CA LYS A 18 12.59 -17.17 5.21
C LYS A 18 13.21 -18.55 5.47
N PRO A 19 14.44 -18.69 6.00
CA PRO A 19 14.99 -19.99 6.39
C PRO A 19 14.13 -20.74 7.43
N ILE A 20 13.67 -20.06 8.48
CA ILE A 20 12.81 -20.67 9.52
C ILE A 20 11.49 -21.14 8.90
N LEU A 21 10.86 -20.30 8.08
CA LEU A 21 9.62 -20.64 7.41
C LEU A 21 9.79 -21.80 6.42
N ALA A 22 10.90 -21.83 5.68
CA ALA A 22 11.19 -22.92 4.75
C ALA A 22 11.46 -24.26 5.45
N GLU A 23 12.04 -24.25 6.65
CA GLU A 23 12.27 -25.45 7.45
C GLU A 23 10.99 -25.99 8.08
N HIS A 24 10.20 -25.14 8.72
CA HIS A 24 9.05 -25.57 9.53
C HIS A 24 7.71 -25.55 8.79
N PHE A 25 7.55 -24.68 7.78
CA PHE A 25 6.31 -24.46 7.01
C PHE A 25 6.58 -24.37 5.50
N PRO A 26 7.28 -25.35 4.88
CA PRO A 26 7.66 -25.26 3.47
C PRO A 26 6.46 -25.13 2.53
N ALA A 27 5.36 -25.83 2.81
CA ALA A 27 4.16 -25.81 1.97
C ALA A 27 3.43 -24.46 2.03
N GLU A 28 3.33 -23.87 3.22
CA GLU A 28 2.71 -22.56 3.43
C GLU A 28 3.57 -21.44 2.84
N THR A 29 4.89 -21.53 3.01
CA THR A 29 5.86 -20.56 2.46
C THR A 29 5.86 -20.56 0.93
N ALA A 30 5.66 -21.74 0.31
CA ALA A 30 5.51 -21.87 -1.14
C ALA A 30 4.19 -21.32 -1.69
N GLN A 31 3.28 -20.87 -0.82
CA GLN A 31 1.98 -20.30 -1.19
C GLN A 31 1.78 -18.86 -0.71
N THR A 32 2.73 -18.32 0.06
CA THR A 32 2.60 -16.99 0.69
C THR A 32 3.46 -15.99 -0.05
N ALA A 33 2.92 -14.80 -0.32
CA ALA A 33 3.69 -13.68 -0.84
C ALA A 33 4.24 -12.84 0.32
N PHE A 34 5.52 -12.45 0.25
CA PHE A 34 6.21 -11.65 1.26
C PHE A 34 6.83 -10.39 0.67
N GLY A 35 6.85 -9.33 1.47
CA GLY A 35 7.44 -8.05 1.09
C GLY A 35 7.22 -6.96 2.13
N VAL A 36 7.37 -5.71 1.70
CA VAL A 36 6.89 -4.53 2.43
C VAL A 36 6.04 -3.72 1.47
N PHE A 37 4.75 -3.62 1.73
CA PHE A 37 3.79 -2.94 0.84
C PHE A 37 2.56 -2.48 1.63
N GLY A 38 1.68 -1.70 1.04
CA GLY A 38 0.45 -1.26 1.70
C GLY A 38 0.58 0.08 2.40
N LEU A 39 0.10 0.12 3.64
CA LEU A 39 0.13 1.32 4.48
C LEU A 39 1.54 1.51 5.05
N GLY A 40 1.84 2.75 5.45
CA GLY A 40 3.13 3.13 6.00
C GLY A 40 3.97 3.96 5.02
N SER A 41 4.71 4.93 5.57
CA SER A 41 5.60 5.81 4.81
C SER A 41 6.82 5.06 4.29
N GLU A 42 7.24 4.00 4.98
CA GLU A 42 8.32 3.11 4.56
C GLU A 42 8.02 2.45 3.22
N ALA A 43 6.78 2.02 2.97
CA ALA A 43 6.39 1.44 1.67
C ALA A 43 6.49 2.47 0.51
N LEU A 44 6.61 3.76 0.83
CA LEU A 44 6.85 4.84 -0.13
C LEU A 44 8.31 5.34 -0.12
N GLY A 45 9.18 4.76 0.72
CA GLY A 45 10.55 5.24 0.93
C GLY A 45 10.62 6.61 1.62
N MET A 46 9.63 6.94 2.44
CA MET A 46 9.47 8.23 3.12
C MET A 46 9.60 8.13 4.65
N ASP A 47 10.30 7.10 5.15
CA ASP A 47 10.58 6.89 6.57
C ASP A 47 11.84 7.65 7.02
N ASP A 48 11.72 8.95 7.25
CA ASP A 48 12.82 9.79 7.74
C ASP A 48 12.82 9.92 9.28
N GLU A 49 13.60 10.86 9.81
CA GLU A 49 13.64 11.12 11.26
C GLU A 49 12.35 11.71 11.83
N TYR A 50 11.48 12.25 10.98
CA TYR A 50 10.20 12.86 11.36
C TYR A 50 9.01 11.89 11.21
N SER A 51 9.21 10.74 10.57
CA SER A 51 8.16 9.79 10.18
C SER A 51 8.36 8.42 10.85
N ARG A 52 8.45 8.41 12.19
CA ARG A 52 8.76 7.21 13.00
C ARG A 52 7.73 6.85 14.09
N ASP A 53 6.68 7.65 14.22
CA ASP A 53 5.66 7.54 15.26
C ASP A 53 4.58 6.49 14.97
N HIS A 54 4.42 6.09 13.70
CA HIS A 54 3.49 5.05 13.25
C HIS A 54 4.11 4.15 12.16
N HIS A 55 3.82 2.85 12.22
CA HIS A 55 4.28 1.82 11.25
C HIS A 55 5.81 1.73 11.04
N PHE A 56 6.63 2.35 11.91
CA PHE A 56 8.08 2.32 11.78
C PHE A 56 8.71 1.08 12.44
N GLY A 57 9.64 0.46 11.73
CA GLY A 57 10.44 -0.68 12.20
C GLY A 57 10.50 -1.82 11.20
N LEU A 58 11.09 -2.94 11.62
CA LEU A 58 11.16 -4.14 10.80
C LEU A 58 9.77 -4.71 10.56
N ARG A 59 9.40 -4.85 9.30
CA ARG A 59 8.11 -5.37 8.87
C ARG A 59 8.27 -6.28 7.67
N ILE A 60 7.51 -7.36 7.68
CA ILE A 60 7.37 -8.31 6.59
C ILE A 60 5.87 -8.54 6.43
N ASP A 61 5.28 -7.92 5.43
CA ASP A 61 3.90 -8.15 5.03
C ASP A 61 3.80 -9.54 4.38
N ALA A 62 2.82 -10.35 4.81
CA ALA A 62 2.67 -11.73 4.38
C ALA A 62 1.24 -12.00 3.89
N ILE A 63 1.06 -12.06 2.58
CA ILE A 63 -0.23 -12.35 1.94
C ILE A 63 -0.37 -13.85 1.76
N MET A 64 -1.21 -14.45 2.58
CA MET A 64 -1.45 -15.89 2.65
C MET A 64 -2.77 -16.27 1.95
N PRO A 65 -2.89 -17.49 1.40
CA PRO A 65 -4.18 -18.07 1.08
C PRO A 65 -5.07 -18.12 2.32
N GLU A 66 -6.38 -17.95 2.17
CA GLU A 66 -7.33 -17.91 3.30
C GLU A 66 -7.25 -19.17 4.18
N THR A 67 -7.02 -20.33 3.57
CA THR A 67 -6.84 -21.61 4.28
C THR A 67 -5.58 -21.62 5.15
N VAL A 68 -4.45 -21.18 4.61
CA VAL A 68 -3.18 -21.05 5.33
C VAL A 68 -3.32 -20.03 6.46
N PHE A 69 -3.91 -18.87 6.17
CA PHE A 69 -4.16 -17.83 7.17
C PHE A 69 -5.00 -18.36 8.33
N ALA A 70 -6.12 -19.04 8.04
CA ALA A 70 -7.02 -19.55 9.06
C ALA A 70 -6.40 -20.67 9.92
N GLN A 71 -5.58 -21.54 9.33
CA GLN A 71 -5.11 -22.75 9.99
C GLN A 71 -3.70 -22.65 10.58
N LYS A 72 -2.84 -21.79 10.03
CA LYS A 72 -1.39 -21.82 10.28
C LYS A 72 -0.81 -20.52 10.82
N ARG A 73 -1.53 -19.39 10.73
CA ARG A 73 -0.97 -18.07 11.14
C ARG A 73 -0.46 -18.05 12.58
N GLU A 74 -1.16 -18.72 13.50
CA GLU A 74 -0.79 -18.75 14.92
C GLU A 74 0.46 -19.61 15.14
N SER A 75 0.50 -20.83 14.59
CA SER A 75 1.69 -21.70 14.68
C SER A 75 2.93 -21.08 14.01
N ILE A 76 2.75 -20.36 12.90
CA ILE A 76 3.82 -19.61 12.24
C ILE A 76 4.35 -18.52 13.18
N ALA A 77 3.46 -17.71 13.76
CA ALA A 77 3.83 -16.64 14.67
C ALA A 77 4.57 -17.17 15.93
N GLU A 78 4.09 -18.27 16.52
CA GLU A 78 4.72 -18.92 17.67
C GLU A 78 6.12 -19.46 17.33
N THR A 79 6.26 -20.13 16.18
CA THR A 79 7.54 -20.68 15.73
C THR A 79 8.55 -19.58 15.47
N LEU A 80 8.15 -18.48 14.82
CA LEU A 80 9.01 -17.32 14.62
C LEU A 80 9.41 -16.72 15.98
N ALA A 81 8.46 -16.48 16.88
CA ALA A 81 8.77 -15.92 18.20
C ALA A 81 9.79 -16.76 19.00
N ALA A 82 9.80 -18.09 18.82
CA ALA A 82 10.75 -18.99 19.47
C ALA A 82 12.17 -18.96 18.87
N HIS A 83 12.31 -18.64 17.58
CA HIS A 83 13.59 -18.71 16.86
C HIS A 83 14.21 -17.33 16.57
N LEU A 84 13.42 -16.25 16.67
CA LEU A 84 13.90 -14.91 16.36
C LEU A 84 14.90 -14.36 17.40
N PRO A 85 15.94 -13.63 16.96
CA PRO A 85 16.86 -12.96 17.87
C PRO A 85 16.16 -11.81 18.61
N GLU A 86 16.81 -11.26 19.64
CA GLU A 86 16.24 -10.11 20.37
C GLU A 86 16.23 -8.83 19.53
N SER A 87 17.21 -8.67 18.64
CA SER A 87 17.34 -7.54 17.73
C SER A 87 18.00 -7.95 16.41
N PHE A 88 17.80 -7.15 15.37
CA PHE A 88 18.46 -7.30 14.08
C PHE A 88 18.94 -5.92 13.60
N GLN A 89 20.24 -5.79 13.32
CA GLN A 89 20.88 -4.54 12.90
C GLN A 89 20.52 -3.30 13.75
N GLY A 90 20.40 -3.47 15.08
CA GLY A 90 20.06 -2.39 16.00
C GLY A 90 18.56 -2.11 16.18
N TYR A 91 17.69 -2.82 15.45
CA TYR A 91 16.23 -2.76 15.62
C TYR A 91 15.74 -3.88 16.54
N SER A 92 14.98 -3.52 17.57
CA SER A 92 14.39 -4.48 18.51
C SER A 92 13.25 -5.27 17.87
N LEU A 93 13.27 -6.60 18.00
CA LEU A 93 12.24 -7.50 17.47
C LEU A 93 11.17 -7.86 18.51
N ARG A 94 11.45 -7.60 19.80
CA ARG A 94 10.54 -7.92 20.92
C ARG A 94 9.63 -6.77 21.34
N HIS A 95 9.94 -5.53 20.92
CA HIS A 95 9.24 -4.31 21.34
C HIS A 95 8.69 -3.48 20.16
N GLY A 96 8.43 -4.08 19.00
CA GLY A 96 7.97 -3.37 17.80
C GLY A 96 6.49 -2.98 17.84
N HIS A 97 6.18 -1.79 17.30
CA HIS A 97 4.82 -1.28 17.04
C HIS A 97 4.02 -2.09 15.99
N VAL A 98 4.62 -3.13 15.41
CA VAL A 98 3.97 -4.08 14.49
C VAL A 98 3.76 -5.39 15.25
N ALA A 99 2.51 -5.79 15.46
CA ALA A 99 2.17 -7.05 16.09
C ALA A 99 2.75 -8.24 15.28
N GLY A 100 3.22 -9.31 15.95
CA GLY A 100 3.59 -10.56 15.29
C GLY A 100 5.08 -10.77 14.96
N ALA A 101 5.99 -10.23 15.80
CA ALA A 101 7.44 -10.43 15.63
C ALA A 101 8.00 -9.94 14.28
N GLY A 102 7.45 -8.83 13.78
CA GLY A 102 7.79 -8.25 12.48
C GLY A 102 7.05 -8.87 11.29
N LEU A 103 6.30 -9.97 11.47
CA LEU A 103 5.46 -10.54 10.42
C LEU A 103 4.02 -10.00 10.53
N ALA A 104 3.51 -9.42 9.44
CA ALA A 104 2.14 -8.93 9.32
C ALA A 104 1.34 -9.84 8.38
N PRO A 105 0.72 -10.93 8.88
CA PRO A 105 -0.09 -11.81 8.05
C PRO A 105 -1.42 -11.15 7.68
N ASP A 106 -1.84 -11.32 6.42
CA ASP A 106 -3.17 -10.96 5.91
C ASP A 106 -3.56 -11.93 4.76
N THR A 107 -4.78 -11.82 4.26
CA THR A 107 -5.21 -12.52 3.04
C THR A 107 -5.36 -11.52 1.89
N LEU A 108 -5.11 -11.98 0.65
CA LEU A 108 -5.24 -11.12 -0.52
C LEU A 108 -6.66 -10.51 -0.64
N PRO A 109 -7.76 -11.28 -0.45
CA PRO A 109 -9.10 -10.71 -0.47
C PRO A 109 -9.33 -9.63 0.59
N ALA A 110 -8.86 -9.83 1.82
CA ALA A 110 -9.06 -8.89 2.92
C ALA A 110 -8.25 -7.60 2.71
N PHE A 111 -6.99 -7.74 2.30
CA PHE A 111 -6.11 -6.63 1.95
C PHE A 111 -6.71 -5.76 0.83
N LEU A 112 -7.15 -6.38 -0.27
CA LEU A 112 -7.77 -5.66 -1.38
C LEU A 112 -9.12 -5.05 -0.98
N LYS A 113 -9.92 -5.75 -0.16
CA LYS A 113 -11.24 -5.26 0.24
C LYS A 113 -11.11 -3.96 1.05
N ARG A 114 -10.11 -3.91 1.94
CA ARG A 114 -9.79 -2.73 2.74
C ARG A 114 -9.21 -1.59 1.90
N SER A 115 -8.38 -1.91 0.92
CA SER A 115 -7.67 -0.90 0.12
C SER A 115 -8.53 -0.33 -1.01
N ILE A 116 -9.19 -1.18 -1.80
CA ILE A 116 -9.88 -0.80 -3.04
C ILE A 116 -11.35 -1.20 -3.09
N GLY A 117 -11.89 -1.78 -2.01
CA GLY A 117 -13.30 -2.19 -1.93
C GLY A 117 -13.65 -3.49 -2.67
N LEU A 118 -12.67 -4.14 -3.32
CA LEU A 118 -12.79 -5.38 -4.09
C LEU A 118 -11.95 -6.48 -3.46
N THR A 119 -12.27 -7.76 -3.70
CA THR A 119 -11.46 -8.90 -3.21
C THR A 119 -10.46 -9.42 -4.25
N ARG A 120 -10.41 -8.78 -5.41
CA ARG A 120 -9.58 -9.13 -6.58
C ARG A 120 -9.34 -7.90 -7.44
N ALA A 121 -8.49 -8.03 -8.45
CA ALA A 121 -8.33 -7.00 -9.47
C ALA A 121 -9.68 -6.67 -10.17
N PRO A 122 -9.93 -5.41 -10.55
CA PRO A 122 -11.15 -5.01 -11.26
C PRO A 122 -11.25 -5.67 -12.65
N GLN A 123 -12.44 -6.17 -12.99
CA GLN A 123 -12.73 -6.90 -14.22
C GLN A 123 -13.70 -6.14 -15.15
N SER A 124 -14.26 -5.03 -14.68
CA SER A 124 -15.15 -4.17 -15.48
C SER A 124 -14.84 -2.69 -15.29
N TYR A 125 -15.28 -1.86 -16.23
CA TYR A 125 -15.11 -0.40 -16.12
C TYR A 125 -15.84 0.17 -14.90
N ALA A 126 -16.97 -0.41 -14.50
CA ALA A 126 -17.70 0.02 -13.31
C ALA A 126 -16.89 -0.24 -12.03
N GLU A 127 -16.26 -1.41 -11.94
CA GLU A 127 -15.39 -1.75 -10.80
C GLU A 127 -14.17 -0.85 -10.74
N TRP A 128 -13.50 -0.63 -11.89
CA TRP A 128 -12.39 0.32 -11.99
C TRP A 128 -12.76 1.73 -11.55
N LEU A 129 -13.98 2.19 -11.84
CA LEU A 129 -14.50 3.49 -11.40
C LEU A 129 -14.90 3.52 -9.92
N SER A 130 -15.19 2.37 -9.32
CA SER A 130 -15.54 2.25 -7.90
C SER A 130 -14.34 2.20 -6.97
N CYS A 131 -13.16 1.82 -7.47
CA CYS A 131 -11.92 1.88 -6.68
C CYS A 131 -11.61 3.34 -6.27
N PRO A 132 -11.27 3.60 -5.00
CA PRO A 132 -10.68 4.88 -4.58
C PRO A 132 -9.36 5.09 -5.32
N GLU A 133 -9.16 6.27 -5.93
CA GLU A 133 -7.99 6.53 -6.79
C GLU A 133 -6.71 6.60 -5.95
N GLU A 134 -6.80 7.32 -4.83
CA GLU A 134 -5.72 7.52 -3.88
C GLU A 134 -5.22 6.22 -3.23
N ASP A 135 -6.12 5.26 -2.97
CA ASP A 135 -5.76 4.05 -2.22
C ASP A 135 -5.15 2.95 -3.09
N ILE A 136 -5.20 3.08 -4.42
CA ILE A 136 -4.50 2.16 -5.33
C ILE A 136 -3.00 2.15 -5.04
N VAL A 137 -2.43 3.27 -4.59
CA VAL A 137 -1.01 3.36 -4.22
C VAL A 137 -0.63 2.30 -3.19
N HIS A 138 -1.50 1.99 -2.23
CA HIS A 138 -1.23 0.97 -1.21
C HIS A 138 -1.17 -0.44 -1.80
N VAL A 139 -1.81 -0.69 -2.94
CA VAL A 139 -1.70 -1.98 -3.62
C VAL A 139 -0.35 -2.10 -4.34
N ILE A 140 0.15 -1.02 -4.95
CA ILE A 140 1.30 -1.05 -5.88
C ILE A 140 2.61 -0.52 -5.30
N ASN A 141 2.59 0.17 -4.16
CA ASN A 141 3.80 0.69 -3.52
C ASN A 141 4.64 -0.42 -2.87
N GLY A 142 5.81 -0.04 -2.38
CA GLY A 142 6.73 -0.95 -1.72
C GLY A 142 7.22 -2.07 -2.65
N GLU A 143 7.66 -3.15 -2.04
CA GLU A 143 8.34 -4.25 -2.71
C GLU A 143 7.73 -5.61 -2.36
N VAL A 144 7.69 -6.49 -3.36
CA VAL A 144 7.39 -7.92 -3.19
C VAL A 144 8.67 -8.69 -3.45
N TRP A 145 9.14 -9.44 -2.46
CA TRP A 145 10.43 -10.15 -2.53
C TRP A 145 10.26 -11.62 -2.87
N HIS A 146 9.11 -12.20 -2.54
CA HIS A 146 8.79 -13.60 -2.76
C HIS A 146 7.29 -13.71 -3.03
N ASP A 147 6.88 -14.22 -4.18
CA ASP A 147 5.47 -14.48 -4.53
C ASP A 147 5.38 -15.66 -5.50
N PRO A 148 5.51 -16.90 -4.99
CA PRO A 148 5.65 -18.10 -5.82
C PRO A 148 4.38 -18.45 -6.62
N LEU A 149 3.20 -18.09 -6.10
CA LEU A 149 1.93 -18.26 -6.83
C LEU A 149 1.69 -17.14 -7.85
N GLY A 150 2.34 -15.98 -7.65
CA GLY A 150 2.23 -14.82 -8.54
C GLY A 150 0.88 -14.10 -8.45
N GLU A 151 -0.01 -14.49 -7.54
CA GLU A 151 -1.37 -13.95 -7.45
C GLU A 151 -1.36 -12.48 -7.03
N PHE A 152 -0.56 -12.13 -6.02
CA PHE A 152 -0.48 -10.75 -5.57
C PHE A 152 0.24 -9.87 -6.61
N SER A 153 1.33 -10.37 -7.18
CA SER A 153 2.07 -9.71 -8.25
C SER A 153 1.19 -9.46 -9.48
N ALA A 154 0.31 -10.40 -9.86
CA ALA A 154 -0.63 -10.24 -10.97
C ALA A 154 -1.66 -9.12 -10.70
N VAL A 155 -2.16 -9.00 -9.46
CA VAL A 155 -3.04 -7.88 -9.07
C VAL A 155 -2.29 -6.56 -9.15
N ARG A 156 -1.06 -6.49 -8.61
CA ARG A 156 -0.21 -5.29 -8.70
C ARG A 156 0.02 -4.87 -10.14
N GLN A 157 0.35 -5.83 -11.01
CA GLN A 157 0.58 -5.57 -12.43
C GLN A 157 -0.66 -5.01 -13.12
N THR A 158 -1.87 -5.41 -12.71
CA THR A 158 -3.11 -4.85 -13.25
C THR A 158 -3.21 -3.34 -13.02
N PHE A 159 -2.81 -2.87 -11.83
CA PHE A 159 -2.81 -1.44 -11.49
C PHE A 159 -1.60 -0.69 -12.07
N LEU A 160 -0.42 -1.33 -12.13
CA LEU A 160 0.77 -0.78 -12.77
C LEU A 160 0.60 -0.59 -14.29
N ASN A 161 -0.21 -1.44 -14.94
CA ASN A 161 -0.61 -1.26 -16.34
C ASN A 161 -1.56 -0.07 -16.57
N TYR A 162 -1.90 0.65 -15.50
CA TYR A 162 -2.70 1.87 -15.50
C TYR A 162 -4.17 1.65 -15.88
N TYR A 163 -4.98 2.70 -15.76
CA TYR A 163 -6.42 2.63 -16.03
C TYR A 163 -6.71 2.23 -17.49
N PRO A 164 -7.73 1.37 -17.74
CA PRO A 164 -8.29 1.23 -19.07
C PRO A 164 -8.69 2.60 -19.64
N GLU A 165 -8.39 2.85 -20.91
CA GLU A 165 -8.54 4.18 -21.50
C GLU A 165 -9.98 4.77 -21.36
N PRO A 166 -11.08 4.01 -21.53
CA PRO A 166 -12.43 4.53 -21.28
C PRO A 166 -12.66 4.98 -19.84
N VAL A 167 -12.07 4.28 -18.86
CA VAL A 167 -12.14 4.65 -17.45
C VAL A 167 -11.35 5.92 -17.20
N ARG A 168 -10.13 6.00 -17.73
CA ARG A 168 -9.27 7.19 -17.60
C ARG A 168 -9.96 8.43 -18.16
N LEU A 169 -10.48 8.36 -19.38
CA LEU A 169 -11.20 9.46 -20.02
C LEU A 169 -12.45 9.86 -19.23
N ARG A 170 -13.16 8.88 -18.66
CA ARG A 170 -14.30 9.14 -17.79
C ARG A 170 -13.89 9.90 -16.51
N ARG A 171 -12.79 9.50 -15.86
CA ARG A 171 -12.24 10.20 -14.69
C ARG A 171 -11.77 11.60 -15.04
N ILE A 172 -11.04 11.79 -16.15
CA ILE A 172 -10.65 13.12 -16.64
C ILE A 172 -11.86 14.02 -16.85
N ALA A 173 -12.90 13.53 -17.54
CA ALA A 173 -14.12 14.31 -17.76
C ALA A 173 -14.80 14.70 -16.44
N HIS A 174 -14.82 13.78 -15.47
CA HIS A 174 -15.32 14.04 -14.12
C HIS A 174 -14.50 15.15 -13.45
N TRP A 175 -13.18 15.00 -13.36
CA TRP A 175 -12.33 15.97 -12.68
C TRP A 175 -12.29 17.33 -13.36
N CYS A 176 -12.31 17.40 -14.70
CA CYS A 176 -12.43 18.67 -15.44
C CYS A 176 -13.70 19.44 -15.05
N ARG A 177 -14.83 18.75 -14.91
CA ARG A 177 -16.09 19.35 -14.46
C ARG A 177 -15.95 19.95 -13.06
N TYR A 178 -15.36 19.20 -12.12
CA TYR A 178 -15.20 19.68 -10.74
C TYR A 178 -14.15 20.79 -10.62
N PHE A 179 -13.01 20.66 -11.30
CA PHE A 179 -11.95 21.66 -11.29
C PHE A 179 -12.45 23.00 -11.83
N SER A 180 -13.20 22.97 -12.94
CA SER A 180 -13.81 24.18 -13.51
C SER A 180 -14.90 24.74 -12.60
N GLY A 181 -15.95 23.96 -12.31
CA GLY A 181 -17.15 24.48 -11.64
C GLY A 181 -17.01 24.72 -10.13
N MET A 182 -16.31 23.83 -9.43
CA MET A 182 -16.20 23.84 -7.96
C MET A 182 -14.85 24.37 -7.45
N GLY A 183 -13.82 24.37 -8.29
CA GLY A 183 -12.51 24.94 -8.02
C GLY A 183 -12.39 26.37 -8.52
N THR A 184 -11.90 26.55 -9.75
CA THR A 184 -11.48 27.85 -10.30
C THR A 184 -12.63 28.85 -10.46
N TYR A 185 -13.80 28.41 -10.92
CA TYR A 185 -14.98 29.28 -11.06
C TYR A 185 -15.48 29.80 -9.71
N ALA A 186 -15.60 28.91 -8.72
CA ALA A 186 -16.04 29.26 -7.37
C ALA A 186 -15.01 30.18 -6.68
N LEU A 187 -13.71 29.89 -6.86
CA LEU A 187 -12.61 30.72 -6.36
C LEU A 187 -12.70 32.15 -6.90
N LYS A 188 -12.80 32.33 -8.23
CA LYS A 188 -12.93 33.66 -8.85
C LYS A 188 -14.09 34.46 -8.25
N ARG A 189 -15.24 33.80 -8.06
CA ARG A 189 -16.44 34.41 -7.49
C ARG A 189 -16.30 34.80 -6.02
N ALA A 190 -15.51 34.05 -5.25
CA ALA A 190 -15.21 34.35 -3.87
C ALA A 190 -14.34 35.62 -3.77
N ILE A 191 -13.28 35.68 -4.58
CA ILE A 191 -12.37 36.84 -4.67
C ILE A 191 -13.14 38.10 -5.05
N LEU A 192 -13.98 38.05 -6.09
CA LEU A 192 -14.79 39.21 -6.52
C LEU A 192 -15.78 39.71 -5.47
N ARG A 193 -16.04 38.93 -4.41
CA ARG A 193 -16.93 39.30 -3.30
C ARG A 193 -16.18 39.58 -2.01
N ASN A 194 -14.85 39.64 -2.04
CA ASN A 194 -14.00 39.80 -0.86
C ASN A 194 -14.31 38.75 0.23
N ASN A 195 -14.59 37.51 -0.17
CA ASN A 195 -14.80 36.39 0.76
C ASN A 195 -13.54 35.53 0.80
N ASP A 196 -12.55 35.98 1.56
CA ASP A 196 -11.21 35.39 1.57
C ASP A 196 -11.17 34.00 2.21
N TYR A 197 -12.03 33.75 3.21
CA TYR A 197 -12.15 32.43 3.83
C TYR A 197 -12.62 31.39 2.81
N TYR A 198 -13.72 31.68 2.11
CA TYR A 198 -14.23 30.77 1.08
C TYR A 198 -13.24 30.66 -0.10
N ALA A 199 -12.62 31.77 -0.52
CA ALA A 199 -11.60 31.77 -1.56
C ALA A 199 -10.45 30.80 -1.22
N SER A 200 -9.93 30.86 0.01
CA SER A 200 -8.86 29.97 0.48
C SER A 200 -9.26 28.49 0.38
N THR A 201 -10.48 28.14 0.79
CA THR A 201 -10.97 26.74 0.66
C THR A 201 -11.07 26.29 -0.80
N ARG A 202 -11.49 27.18 -1.71
CA ARG A 202 -11.64 26.85 -3.14
C ARG A 202 -10.28 26.77 -3.84
N PHE A 203 -9.32 27.59 -3.43
CA PHE A 203 -7.95 27.52 -3.93
C PHE A 203 -7.30 26.18 -3.56
N ALA A 204 -7.37 25.77 -2.29
CA ALA A 204 -6.86 24.46 -1.86
C ALA A 204 -7.55 23.29 -2.61
N LEU A 205 -8.87 23.37 -2.79
CA LEU A 205 -9.60 22.36 -3.59
C LEU A 205 -9.14 22.36 -5.06
N ALA A 206 -8.96 23.53 -5.68
CA ALA A 206 -8.49 23.62 -7.06
C ALA A 206 -7.11 22.99 -7.22
N LEU A 207 -6.18 23.24 -6.29
CA LEU A 207 -4.86 22.58 -6.28
C LEU A 207 -5.00 21.05 -6.23
N ARG A 208 -5.78 20.51 -5.27
CA ARG A 208 -6.02 19.06 -5.16
C ARG A 208 -6.56 18.48 -6.47
N LEU A 209 -7.61 19.09 -7.03
CA LEU A 209 -8.25 18.62 -8.27
C LEU A 209 -7.32 18.74 -9.48
N GLY A 210 -6.48 19.79 -9.52
CA GLY A 210 -5.49 20.00 -10.57
C GLY A 210 -4.40 18.93 -10.55
N ILE A 211 -3.93 18.56 -9.35
CA ILE A 211 -2.96 17.46 -9.16
C ILE A 211 -3.55 16.13 -9.60
N GLN A 212 -4.79 15.82 -9.21
CA GLN A 212 -5.49 14.60 -9.65
C GLN A 212 -5.61 14.53 -11.19
N LEU A 213 -5.94 15.65 -11.83
CA LEU A 213 -5.94 15.75 -13.29
C LEU A 213 -4.55 15.54 -13.89
N ALA A 214 -3.51 16.14 -13.30
CA ALA A 214 -2.14 15.98 -13.76
C ALA A 214 -1.73 14.50 -13.76
N PHE A 215 -1.97 13.77 -12.67
CA PHE A 215 -1.70 12.32 -12.59
C PHE A 215 -2.51 11.46 -13.55
N LEU A 216 -3.65 11.95 -14.07
CA LEU A 216 -4.44 11.24 -15.09
C LEU A 216 -3.98 11.54 -16.53
N LEU A 217 -3.31 12.67 -16.73
CA LEU A 217 -2.75 13.10 -18.00
C LEU A 217 -1.33 12.60 -18.18
N ASP A 218 -0.56 12.62 -17.10
CA ASP A 218 0.78 12.06 -17.01
C ASP A 218 0.67 10.56 -16.71
N LYS A 219 1.05 9.75 -17.71
CA LYS A 219 0.97 8.28 -17.63
C LYS A 219 2.28 7.65 -17.16
N GLN A 220 3.29 8.47 -16.85
CA GLN A 220 4.64 8.05 -16.49
C GLN A 220 4.90 8.18 -15.00
#